data_AF-M6ZTM0-F1
#
_entry.id   AF-M6ZTM0-F1
#
_cell.length_a   1.000
_cell.length_b   1.000
_cell.length_c   1.000
_cell.angle_alpha   90.00
_cell.angle_beta   90.00
_cell.angle_gamma   90.00
#
_symmetry.space_group_name_H-M   'P 1'
#
loop_
_entity.id
_entity.type
_entity.pdbx_description
1 polymer ?
#
loop_
_entity_poly.entity_id
_entity_poly.type
_entity_poly.pdbx_seq_one_letter_code
_entity_poly.pdbx_strand_id
1 'polypeptide(L)' 'MADKNDKVKQNAPGKYYIDNSCVPCNDCLEEAPMLL' A
#
# COMPACT_ATOMS: atom_id res chain seq x y z
N MET A 1 5.73 3.93 -11.85
CA MET A 1 4.27 3.96 -12.05
C MET A 1 3.73 2.71 -11.42
N ALA A 2 2.68 2.82 -10.60
CA ALA A 2 2.20 1.68 -9.85
C ALA A 2 1.55 0.61 -10.75
N ASP A 3 1.85 -0.67 -10.51
CA ASP A 3 1.26 -1.81 -11.23
C ASP A 3 0.12 -2.42 -10.42
N LYS A 4 -1.10 -2.34 -10.97
CA LYS A 4 -2.32 -2.85 -10.33
C LYS A 4 -2.32 -4.37 -10.13
N ASN A 5 -1.48 -5.09 -10.86
CA ASN A 5 -1.35 -6.54 -10.72
C ASN A 5 -0.32 -6.94 -9.66
N ASP A 6 0.58 -6.03 -9.27
CA ASP A 6 1.69 -6.30 -8.36
C ASP A 6 1.37 -5.91 -6.90
N LYS A 7 0.19 -6.28 -6.41
CA LYS A 7 -0.25 -5.88 -5.06
C LYS A 7 0.45 -6.68 -3.97
N VAL A 8 0.99 -6.00 -2.96
CA VAL A 8 1.50 -6.67 -1.75
C VAL A 8 0.35 -7.31 -0.95
N LYS A 9 0.64 -8.40 -0.24
CA LYS A 9 -0.37 -9.18 0.50
C LYS A 9 -0.96 -8.43 1.69
N GLN A 10 -0.22 -7.48 2.27
CA GLN A 10 -0.66 -6.67 3.41
C GLN A 10 -1.65 -5.57 3.05
N ASN A 11 -2.00 -5.38 1.77
CA ASN A 11 -2.97 -4.36 1.39
C ASN A 11 -4.30 -4.54 2.11
N ALA A 12 -4.77 -3.48 2.77
CA ALA A 12 -6.11 -3.41 3.32
C ALA A 12 -7.14 -3.11 2.21
N PRO A 13 -8.41 -3.52 2.37
CA PRO A 13 -9.48 -3.09 1.46
C PRO A 13 -9.60 -1.57 1.43
N GLY A 14 -9.59 -0.97 0.23
CA GLY A 14 -9.66 0.48 0.09
C GLY A 14 -9.46 0.96 -1.34
N LYS A 15 -9.40 2.28 -1.50
CA LYS A 15 -9.15 2.95 -2.79
C LYS A 15 -7.69 2.83 -3.24
N TYR A 16 -6.77 2.74 -2.28
CA TYR A 16 -5.33 2.70 -2.51
C TYR A 16 -4.80 1.28 -2.37
N TYR A 17 -3.64 1.03 -2.99
CA TYR A 17 -2.90 -0.22 -2.86
C TYR A 17 -1.40 0.08 -2.96
N ILE A 18 -0.61 -0.79 -2.36
CA ILE A 18 0.85 -0.79 -2.38
C ILE A 18 1.31 -1.91 -3.31
N ASP A 19 2.34 -1.63 -4.12
CA ASP A 19 3.05 -2.62 -4.94
C ASP A 19 4.52 -2.78 -4.51
N ASN A 20 5.28 -3.66 -5.16
CA ASN A 20 6.68 -3.89 -4.80
C ASN A 20 7.63 -2.76 -5.24
N SER A 21 7.13 -1.74 -5.96
CA SER A 21 7.89 -0.53 -6.30
C SER A 21 7.73 0.60 -5.26
N CYS A 22 6.99 0.34 -4.18
CA CYS A 22 6.72 1.30 -3.12
C CYS A 22 8.00 1.81 -2.43
N VAL A 23 8.00 3.09 -2.11
CA VAL A 23 9.07 3.77 -1.35
C VAL A 23 8.57 4.12 0.05
N PRO A 24 9.46 4.17 1.06
CA PRO A 24 9.06 4.43 2.45
C PRO A 24 8.70 5.92 2.67
N CYS A 25 7.50 6.33 2.24
CA CYS A 25 6.96 7.67 2.48
C CYS A 25 6.06 7.77 3.71
N ASN A 26 5.64 6.62 4.27
CA ASN A 26 4.76 6.50 5.44
C ASN A 26 3.28 6.88 5.25
N ASP A 27 2.86 7.40 4.09
CA ASP A 27 1.44 7.77 3.84
C ASP A 27 0.48 6.59 4.06
N CYS A 28 0.90 5.36 3.74
CA CYS A 28 0.08 4.18 3.95
C CYS A 28 -0.25 3.91 5.43
N LEU A 29 0.60 4.36 6.36
CA LEU A 29 0.36 4.20 7.80
C LEU A 29 -0.65 5.22 8.32
N GLU A 30 -0.73 6.40 7.70
CA GLU A 30 -1.75 7.40 8.02
C GLU A 30 -3.13 6.96 7.52
N GLU A 31 -3.19 6.47 6.28
CA GLU A 31 -4.45 6.01 5.66
C GLU A 31 -4.93 4.66 6.22
N ALA A 32 -4.00 3.77 6.62
CA ALA A 32 -4.29 2.45 7.12
C ALA A 32 -3.45 2.14 8.40
N PRO A 33 -3.82 2.71 9.55
CA PRO A 33 -3.08 2.53 10.82
C PRO A 33 -3.08 1.10 11.35
N MET A 34 -3.93 0.22 10.79
CA MET A 34 -4.00 -1.21 11.11
C MET A 34 -2.87 -2.03 10.49
N LEU A 35 -2.00 -1.41 9.67
CA LEU A 35 -0.81 -2.04 9.08
C LEU A 35 0.35 -2.19 10.07
N LEU A 36 0.17 -1.75 11.32
CA LEU A 36 1.09 -1.91 12.45
C LEU A 36 0.83 -3.21 13.23
#